data_AF-E3J468-F1
#
_entry.id   AF-E3J468-F1
#
_cell.length_a   1.000
_cell.length_b   1.000
_cell.length_c   1.000
_cell.angle_alpha   90.00
_cell.angle_beta   90.00
_cell.angle_gamma   90.00
#
_symmetry.space_group_name_H-M   'P 1'
#
loop_
_entity.id
_entity.type
_entity.pdbx_description
1 polymer ?
#
loop_
_entity_poly.entity_id
_entity_poly.type
_entity_poly.pdbx_seq_one_letter_code
_entity_poly.pdbx_strand_id
1 'polypeptide(L)'
;MIKVVVLLKRRPGLSLAEFIDHYETVHVPLATRLSTRALRYERHFLHPIPNMVEAGPSVEPEYDVVTEIWYDDLAAFDADQRDARARPEQVAAVIADEKVLFDRAKTRIALAEDRVSDLTAG
;
A
#
# COMPACT_ATOMS: atom_id res chain seq x y z
N MET A 1 -7.06 -15.34 8.84
CA MET A 1 -6.75 -14.27 7.88
C MET A 1 -5.69 -13.38 8.49
N ILE A 2 -4.68 -13.06 7.71
CA ILE A 2 -3.64 -12.09 8.04
C ILE A 2 -3.72 -10.92 7.08
N LYS A 3 -3.19 -9.79 7.51
CA LYS A 3 -3.07 -8.59 6.70
C LYS A 3 -1.61 -8.16 6.59
N VAL A 4 -1.17 -7.88 5.37
CA VAL A 4 0.10 -7.20 5.11
C VAL A 4 -0.23 -5.73 4.82
N VAL A 5 0.33 -4.83 5.62
CA VAL A 5 0.23 -3.38 5.42
C VAL A 5 1.48 -2.89 4.71
N VAL A 6 1.29 -2.14 3.63
CA VAL A 6 2.34 -1.48 2.87
C VAL A 6 2.12 0.03 2.93
N LEU A 7 3.12 0.75 3.43
CA LEU A 7 3.13 2.22 3.49
C LEU A 7 4.02 2.75 2.39
N LEU A 8 3.49 3.64 1.55
CA LEU A 8 4.19 4.16 0.38
C LEU A 8 4.12 5.68 0.35
N LYS A 9 5.23 6.33 -0.05
CA LYS A 9 5.28 7.76 -0.35
C LYS A 9 5.54 7.92 -1.85
N ARG A 10 4.87 8.89 -2.48
CA ARG A 10 5.14 9.32 -3.86
C ARG A 10 6.57 9.81 -4.01
N ARG A 11 7.14 9.59 -5.19
CA ARG A 11 8.45 10.14 -5.55
C ARG A 11 8.45 11.67 -5.44
N PRO A 12 9.55 12.30 -4.99
CA PRO A 12 9.66 13.76 -4.98
C PRO A 12 9.41 14.35 -6.38
N GLY A 13 8.62 15.42 -6.43
CA GLY A 13 8.26 16.10 -7.68
C GLY A 13 6.89 15.72 -8.24
N LEU A 14 6.25 14.65 -7.72
CA LEU A 14 4.85 14.33 -8.06
C LEU A 14 3.88 15.06 -7.13
N SER A 15 2.79 15.58 -7.69
CA SER A 15 1.61 15.94 -6.91
C SER A 15 0.89 14.68 -6.40
N LEU A 16 0.06 14.83 -5.38
CA LEU A 16 -0.75 13.71 -4.87
C LEU A 16 -1.75 13.21 -5.94
N ALA A 17 -2.31 14.11 -6.75
CA ALA A 17 -3.25 13.74 -7.81
C ALA A 17 -2.58 12.91 -8.92
N GLU A 18 -1.41 13.34 -9.40
CA GLU A 18 -0.62 12.57 -10.38
C GLU A 18 -0.18 11.21 -9.83
N PHE A 19 0.20 11.19 -8.54
CA PHE A 19 0.52 9.95 -7.86
C PHE A 19 -0.66 8.98 -7.83
N ILE A 20 -1.84 9.43 -7.40
CA ILE A 20 -3.06 8.60 -7.34
C ILE A 20 -3.43 8.11 -8.74
N ASP A 21 -3.42 8.99 -9.74
CA ASP A 21 -3.78 8.62 -11.12
C ASP A 21 -2.86 7.53 -11.68
N HIS A 22 -1.54 7.71 -11.57
CA HIS A 22 -0.57 6.70 -12.01
C HIS A 22 -0.67 5.41 -11.18
N TYR A 23 -0.90 5.53 -9.86
CA TYR A 23 -1.07 4.37 -8.99
C TYR A 23 -2.27 3.52 -9.44
N GLU A 24 -3.44 4.13 -9.61
CA GLU A 24 -4.66 3.42 -9.98
C GLU A 24 -4.63 2.87 -11.42
N THR A 25 -4.08 3.63 -12.36
CA THR A 25 -4.14 3.28 -13.79
C THR A 25 -2.98 2.41 -14.28
N VAL A 26 -1.84 2.42 -13.59
CA VAL A 26 -0.62 1.67 -13.98
C VAL A 26 -0.20 0.69 -12.90
N HIS A 27 0.05 1.16 -11.68
CA HIS A 27 0.64 0.32 -10.61
C HIS A 27 -0.31 -0.81 -10.19
N VAL A 28 -1.58 -0.49 -9.95
CA VAL A 28 -2.59 -1.46 -9.50
C VAL A 28 -2.77 -2.61 -10.50
N PRO A 29 -2.95 -2.38 -11.82
CA PRO A 29 -2.98 -3.47 -12.79
C PRO A 29 -1.75 -4.36 -12.75
N LEU A 30 -0.55 -3.81 -12.53
CA LEU A 30 0.68 -4.60 -12.44
C LEU A 30 0.70 -5.43 -11.15
N ALA A 31 0.44 -4.80 -10.01
CA ALA A 31 0.45 -5.45 -8.69
C ALA A 31 -0.60 -6.57 -8.58
N THR A 32 -1.82 -6.31 -9.06
CA THR A 32 -2.92 -7.29 -9.00
C THR A 32 -2.71 -8.48 -9.94
N ARG A 33 -2.08 -8.30 -11.10
CA ARG A 33 -1.67 -9.42 -11.99
C ARG A 33 -0.57 -10.28 -11.37
N LEU A 34 0.30 -9.67 -10.57
CA LEU A 34 1.37 -10.39 -9.90
C LEU A 34 0.84 -11.20 -8.70
N SER A 35 -0.20 -10.74 -8.01
CA SER A 35 -0.80 -11.50 -6.91
C SER A 35 -1.67 -12.65 -7.40
N THR A 36 -1.58 -13.77 -6.69
CA THR A 36 -2.22 -15.06 -6.99
C THR A 36 -2.97 -15.66 -5.82
N ARG A 37 -2.64 -15.23 -4.59
CA ARG A 37 -3.22 -15.74 -3.34
C ARG A 37 -3.87 -14.64 -2.50
N ALA A 38 -3.64 -13.36 -2.81
CA ALA A 38 -4.30 -12.29 -2.08
C ALA A 38 -5.81 -12.34 -2.31
N LEU A 39 -6.54 -12.15 -1.22
CA LEU A 39 -8.00 -12.16 -1.20
C LEU A 39 -8.57 -10.76 -1.41
N ARG A 40 -7.86 -9.75 -0.92
CA ARG A 40 -8.24 -8.33 -1.02
C ARG A 40 -7.00 -7.47 -1.12
N TYR A 41 -7.14 -6.36 -1.83
CA TYR A 41 -6.12 -5.36 -2.03
C TYR A 41 -6.78 -3.98 -1.88
N GLU A 42 -6.76 -3.47 -0.65
CA GLU A 42 -7.38 -2.20 -0.27
C GLU A 42 -6.32 -1.12 -0.15
N ARG A 43 -6.72 0.14 -0.39
CA ARG A 43 -5.78 1.26 -0.45
C ARG A 43 -6.46 2.54 0.01
N HIS A 44 -5.81 3.20 0.96
CA HIS A 44 -6.32 4.39 1.64
C HIS A 44 -5.34 5.52 1.40
N PHE A 45 -5.70 6.42 0.49
CA PHE A 45 -4.90 7.61 0.21
C PHE A 45 -5.04 8.63 1.34
N LEU A 46 -3.90 9.13 1.81
CA LEU A 46 -3.83 10.02 2.96
C LEU A 46 -3.83 11.47 2.47
N HIS A 47 -4.81 12.23 2.95
CA HIS A 47 -4.92 13.66 2.69
C HIS A 47 -4.52 14.43 3.95
N PRO A 48 -3.67 15.47 3.84
CA PRO A 48 -3.36 16.33 4.96
C PRO A 48 -4.62 16.94 5.58
N ILE A 49 -4.75 16.84 6.89
CA ILE A 49 -5.80 17.55 7.68
C ILE A 49 -5.14 18.39 8.77
N PRO A 50 -5.77 19.45 9.28
CA PRO A 50 -5.29 20.18 10.45
C PRO A 50 -5.20 19.29 11.69
N ASN A 51 -4.28 19.59 12.61
CA ASN A 51 -4.29 18.93 13.92
C ASN A 51 -5.50 19.44 14.71
N MET A 52 -6.49 18.56 14.90
CA MET A 52 -7.76 18.89 15.55
C MET A 52 -7.64 19.10 17.06
N VAL A 53 -6.60 18.53 17.70
CA VAL A 53 -6.41 18.59 19.16
C VAL A 53 -5.60 19.83 19.53
N GLU A 54 -4.50 20.09 18.81
CA GLU A 54 -3.59 21.20 19.11
C GLU A 54 -3.90 22.47 18.28
N ALA A 55 -4.96 22.44 17.46
CA ALA A 55 -5.35 23.51 16.54
C ALA A 55 -4.19 23.99 15.63
N GLY A 56 -3.35 23.06 15.20
CA GLY A 56 -2.17 23.32 14.37
C GLY A 56 -2.46 23.32 12.86
N PRO A 57 -1.53 23.84 12.05
CA PRO A 57 -1.65 23.80 10.59
C PRO A 57 -1.69 22.36 10.09
N SER A 58 -2.21 22.18 8.87
CA SER A 58 -2.12 20.88 8.20
C SER A 58 -0.67 20.59 7.81
N VAL A 59 -0.22 19.37 8.09
CA VAL A 59 1.12 18.89 7.76
C VAL A 59 1.00 17.72 6.81
N GLU A 60 1.88 17.67 5.81
CA GLU A 60 1.97 16.55 4.88
C GLU A 60 2.28 15.25 5.64
N PRO A 61 1.49 14.18 5.46
CA PRO A 61 1.78 12.89 6.07
C PRO A 61 3.10 12.28 5.59
N GLU A 62 3.72 11.43 6.41
CA GLU A 62 4.95 10.73 6.06
C GLU A 62 4.77 9.74 4.89
N TYR A 63 3.52 9.30 4.64
CA TYR A 63 3.13 8.38 3.59
C TYR A 63 1.92 8.92 2.83
N ASP A 64 1.77 8.57 1.56
CA ASP A 64 0.63 9.00 0.74
C ASP A 64 -0.47 7.95 0.64
N VAL A 65 -0.14 6.67 0.87
CA VAL A 65 -1.12 5.59 0.82
C VAL A 65 -0.77 4.49 1.82
N VAL A 66 -1.81 3.99 2.50
CA VAL A 66 -1.79 2.75 3.27
C VAL A 66 -2.47 1.69 2.43
N THR A 67 -1.71 0.66 2.05
CA THR A 67 -2.24 -0.47 1.28
C THR A 67 -2.37 -1.68 2.17
N GLU A 68 -3.51 -2.35 2.15
CA GLU A 68 -3.76 -3.59 2.86
C GLU A 68 -3.90 -4.74 1.87
N ILE A 69 -3.11 -5.80 2.08
CA ILE A 69 -3.19 -7.03 1.29
C ILE A 69 -3.58 -8.18 2.22
N TRP A 70 -4.71 -8.79 1.93
CA TRP A 70 -5.31 -9.81 2.79
C TRP A 70 -5.01 -11.21 2.29
N TYR A 71 -4.65 -12.10 3.21
CA TYR A 71 -4.40 -13.51 2.93
C TYR A 71 -5.12 -14.40 3.96
N ASP A 72 -5.37 -15.65 3.62
CA ASP A 72 -5.94 -16.62 4.57
C ASP A 72 -5.02 -16.82 5.78
N ASP A 73 -3.72 -16.98 5.53
CA ASP A 73 -2.68 -17.20 6.52
C ASP A 73 -1.28 -16.84 5.99
N LEU A 74 -0.24 -17.07 6.81
CA LEU A 74 1.15 -16.82 6.41
C LEU A 74 1.63 -17.75 5.29
N ALA A 75 1.13 -18.98 5.20
CA ALA A 75 1.52 -19.91 4.15
C ALA A 75 1.00 -19.44 2.78
N ALA A 76 -0.19 -18.85 2.73
CA ALA A 76 -0.74 -18.22 1.53
C ALA A 76 0.10 -17.01 1.10
N PHE A 77 0.53 -16.16 2.04
CA PHE A 77 1.45 -15.05 1.74
C PHE A 77 2.78 -15.55 1.19
N ASP A 78 3.42 -16.53 1.84
CA ASP A 78 4.69 -17.11 1.39
C ASP A 78 4.56 -17.79 0.01
N ALA A 79 3.42 -18.44 -0.25
CA ALA A 79 3.11 -18.99 -1.57
C ALA A 79 2.98 -17.88 -2.63
N ASP A 80 2.29 -16.77 -2.31
CA ASP A 80 2.17 -15.63 -3.23
C ASP A 80 3.54 -15.05 -3.60
N GLN A 81 4.41 -14.87 -2.61
CA GLN A 81 5.77 -14.38 -2.83
C GLN A 81 6.61 -15.35 -3.66
N ARG A 82 6.43 -16.66 -3.50
CA ARG A 82 7.09 -17.68 -4.35
C ARG A 82 6.55 -17.64 -5.78
N ASP A 83 5.23 -17.59 -5.95
CA ASP A 83 4.55 -17.55 -7.24
C ASP A 83 4.91 -16.27 -8.01
N ALA A 84 5.13 -15.14 -7.31
CA ALA A 84 5.64 -13.90 -7.89
C ALA A 84 7.10 -14.04 -8.38
N ARG A 85 7.99 -14.65 -7.58
CA ARG A 85 9.40 -14.88 -7.97
C ARG A 85 9.54 -15.79 -9.20
N ALA A 86 8.57 -16.67 -9.44
CA ALA A 86 8.51 -17.49 -10.65
C ALA A 86 8.13 -16.69 -11.92
N ARG A 87 7.78 -15.41 -11.80
CA ARG A 87 7.39 -14.51 -12.90
C ARG A 87 8.31 -13.28 -12.97
N PRO A 88 9.62 -13.47 -13.26
CA PRO A 88 10.62 -12.42 -13.15
C PRO A 88 10.35 -11.20 -14.06
N GLU A 89 9.73 -11.39 -15.22
CA GLU A 89 9.38 -10.28 -16.12
C GLU A 89 8.28 -9.38 -15.53
N GLN A 90 7.26 -9.97 -14.89
CA GLN A 90 6.20 -9.21 -14.22
C GLN A 90 6.75 -8.47 -12.99
N VAL A 91 7.64 -9.12 -12.23
CA VAL A 91 8.36 -8.50 -11.11
C VAL A 91 9.22 -7.33 -11.61
N ALA A 92 9.93 -7.49 -12.72
CA ALA A 92 10.75 -6.43 -13.30
C ALA A 92 9.90 -5.23 -13.74
N ALA A 93 8.72 -5.46 -14.31
CA ALA A 93 7.77 -4.40 -14.67
C ALA A 93 7.29 -3.62 -13.43
N VAL A 94 6.90 -4.32 -12.36
CA VAL A 94 6.55 -3.67 -11.08
C VAL A 94 7.72 -2.86 -10.54
N ILE A 95 8.93 -3.42 -10.50
CA ILE A 95 10.12 -2.70 -10.00
C ILE A 95 10.43 -1.46 -10.85
N ALA A 96 10.26 -1.53 -12.18
CA ALA A 96 10.47 -0.38 -13.06
C ALA A 96 9.44 0.73 -12.79
N ASP A 97 8.19 0.36 -12.58
CA ASP A 97 7.10 1.26 -12.20
C ASP A 97 7.34 1.91 -10.83
N GLU A 98 7.68 1.12 -9.81
CA GLU A 98 7.97 1.62 -8.46
C GLU A 98 9.10 2.66 -8.45
N LYS A 99 10.11 2.54 -9.33
CA LYS A 99 11.23 3.50 -9.42
C LYS A 99 10.80 4.88 -9.89
N VAL A 100 9.72 4.98 -10.66
CA VAL A 100 9.20 6.26 -11.13
C VAL A 100 8.09 6.79 -10.24
N LEU A 101 7.35 5.90 -9.56
CA LEU A 101 6.19 6.25 -8.76
C LEU A 101 6.49 6.53 -7.28
N PHE A 102 7.37 5.74 -6.64
CA PHE A 102 7.57 5.77 -5.19
C PHE A 102 8.93 6.36 -4.76
N ASP A 103 8.94 7.02 -3.60
CA ASP A 103 10.14 7.16 -2.78
C ASP A 103 10.41 5.84 -2.06
N ARG A 104 11.14 4.96 -2.74
CA ARG A 104 11.39 3.58 -2.29
C ARG A 104 12.19 3.49 -0.99
N ALA A 105 12.89 4.56 -0.58
CA ALA A 105 13.57 4.58 0.72
C ALA A 105 12.57 4.66 1.89
N LYS A 106 11.36 5.15 1.62
CA LYS A 106 10.27 5.26 2.59
C LYS A 106 9.34 4.05 2.62
N THR A 107 9.41 3.12 1.67
CA THR A 107 8.55 1.94 1.68
C THR A 107 8.68 1.17 2.99
N ARG A 108 7.55 0.89 3.65
CA ARG A 108 7.48 0.01 4.83
C ARG A 108 6.48 -1.10 4.55
N ILE A 109 6.80 -2.30 5.01
CA ILE A 109 5.95 -3.48 4.90
C ILE A 109 5.90 -4.10 6.28
N ALA A 110 4.70 -4.41 6.75
CA ALA A 110 4.48 -5.05 8.05
C ALA A 110 3.32 -6.04 7.99
N LEU A 111 3.39 -7.09 8.80
CA LEU A 111 2.20 -7.87 9.15
C LEU A 111 1.42 -7.10 10.21
N ALA A 112 0.11 -6.97 10.01
CA ALA A 112 -0.78 -6.30 10.93
C ALA A 112 -1.61 -7.33 11.72
N GLU A 113 -1.80 -7.02 13.00
CA GLU A 113 -2.75 -7.67 13.89
C GLU A 113 -3.90 -6.70 14.16
N ASP A 114 -5.13 -7.13 13.91
CA ASP A 114 -6.31 -6.29 14.13
C ASP A 114 -6.83 -6.45 15.57
N ARG A 115 -7.07 -5.30 16.24
CA ARG A 115 -7.80 -5.20 17.51
C ARG A 115 -8.93 -4.20 17.32
N VAL A 116 -10.16 -4.63 17.57
CA VAL A 116 -11.37 -3.83 17.28
C VAL A 116 -12.13 -3.59 18.58
N SER A 117 -12.45 -2.33 18.84
CA SER A 117 -13.36 -1.92 19.91
C SER A 117 -14.72 -1.58 19.30
N ASP A 118 -15.80 -2.04 19.95
CA ASP A 118 -17.15 -1.59 19.60
C ASP A 118 -17.41 -0.23 20.26
N LEU A 119 -17.66 0.79 19.44
CA LEU A 119 -18.00 2.15 19.88
C LEU A 119 -19.51 2.45 19.76
N THR A 120 -20.31 1.45 19.40
CA THR A 120 -21.76 1.55 19.22
C THR A 120 -22.56 1.05 20.43
N ALA A 121 -21.91 0.32 21.33
CA ALA A 121 -22.48 -0.08 22.61
C ALA A 121 -22.34 1.08 23.63
N GLY A 122 -23.38 1.91 23.73
CA GLY A 122 -23.57 2.88 24.82
C GLY A 122 -24.21 2.25 26.06
#